data_AF-A0A2G8TGI3-F1
#
_entry.id   AF-A0A2G8TGI3-F1
#
_cell.length_a   1.000
_cell.length_b   1.000
_cell.length_c   1.000
_cell.angle_alpha   90.00
_cell.angle_beta   90.00
_cell.angle_gamma   90.00
#
_symmetry.space_group_name_H-M   'P 1'
#
loop_
_entity.id
_entity.type
_entity.pdbx_description
1 polymer ?
#
loop_
_entity_poly.entity_id
_entity_poly.type
_entity_poly.pdbx_seq_one_letter_code
_entity_poly.pdbx_strand_id
1 'polypeptide(L)' 'MARENINDILVFIAVARESSFTKAAAKLGMTQSAISHIMRSLEAAFDIIRVVLSFQSG' A
#
# COMPACT_ATOMS: atom_id res chain seq x y z
N MET A 1 -12.80 -10.10 -6.66
CA MET A 1 -13.55 -9.07 -7.44
C MET A 1 -14.29 -7.98 -6.64
N ALA A 2 -14.60 -8.11 -5.34
CA ALA A 2 -14.99 -6.95 -4.49
C ALA A 2 -14.23 -6.91 -3.15
N ARG A 3 -13.98 -8.09 -2.56
CA ARG A 3 -13.19 -8.26 -1.34
C ARG A 3 -11.72 -7.80 -1.51
N GLU A 4 -11.15 -8.03 -2.69
CA GLU A 4 -9.77 -7.64 -3.03
C GLU A 4 -9.62 -6.12 -3.02
N ASN A 5 -10.55 -5.37 -3.62
CA ASN A 5 -10.54 -3.89 -3.57
C ASN A 5 -10.64 -3.33 -2.15
N ILE A 6 -11.40 -3.96 -1.25
CA ILE A 6 -11.52 -3.50 0.15
C ILE A 6 -10.20 -3.69 0.89
N ASN A 7 -9.54 -4.83 0.71
CA ASN A 7 -8.22 -5.08 1.30
C ASN A 7 -7.18 -4.09 0.76
N ASP A 8 -7.22 -3.77 -0.54
CA ASP A 8 -6.28 -2.84 -1.16
C ASP A 8 -6.46 -1.42 -0.59
N ILE A 9 -7.71 -0.97 -0.39
CA ILE A 9 -8.00 0.32 0.26
C ILE A 9 -7.53 0.33 1.72
N LEU A 10 -7.67 -0.77 2.46
CA LEU A 10 -7.17 -0.87 3.84
C LEU A 10 -5.64 -0.79 3.89
N VAL A 11 -4.96 -1.46 2.97
CA VAL A 11 -3.51 -1.38 2.79
C VAL A 11 -3.11 0.07 2.49
N PHE A 12 -3.84 0.74 1.60
CA PHE A 12 -3.61 2.14 1.27
C PHE A 12 -3.68 3.04 2.50
N ILE A 13 -4.77 2.96 3.26
CA ILE A 13 -4.98 3.76 4.47
C ILE A 13 -3.89 3.47 5.51
N ALA A 14 -3.49 2.20 5.68
CA ALA A 14 -2.45 1.83 6.63
C ALA A 14 -1.10 2.46 6.28
N VAL A 15 -0.67 2.37 5.01
CA VAL A 15 0.60 2.99 4.57
C VAL A 15 0.53 4.51 4.65
N ALA A 16 -0.58 5.12 4.26
CA ALA A 16 -0.76 6.57 4.35
C ALA A 16 -0.69 7.10 5.79
N ARG A 17 -1.15 6.30 6.77
CA ARG A 17 -1.09 6.65 8.19
C ARG A 17 0.29 6.41 8.81
N GLU A 18 0.92 5.30 8.46
CA GLU A 18 2.19 4.91 9.07
C GLU A 18 3.39 5.59 8.39
N SER A 19 3.21 6.12 7.18
CA SER A 19 4.29 6.66 6.34
C SER A 19 5.48 5.69 6.29
N SER A 20 5.21 4.38 6.26
CA SER A 20 6.22 3.34 6.25
C SER A 20 5.59 2.01 5.86
N PHE A 21 6.14 1.39 4.81
CA PHE A 21 5.68 0.09 4.32
C PHE A 21 5.92 -1.02 5.35
N THR A 22 7.06 -0.98 6.05
CA THR A 22 7.40 -1.98 7.07
C THR A 22 6.48 -1.91 8.29
N LYS A 23 6.15 -0.69 8.77
CA LYS A 23 5.21 -0.52 9.89
C LYS A 23 3.78 -0.90 9.51
N ALA A 24 3.34 -0.51 8.32
CA ALA A 24 2.03 -0.90 7.80
C ALA A 24 1.91 -2.43 7.65
N ALA A 25 2.97 -3.08 7.16
CA ALA A 25 3.05 -4.53 7.01
C ALA A 25 2.92 -5.25 8.36
N ALA A 26 3.67 -4.80 9.37
CA ALA A 26 3.57 -5.33 10.73
C ALA A 26 2.16 -5.16 11.33
N LYS A 27 1.51 -4.01 11.08
CA LYS A 27 0.16 -3.72 11.58
C LYS A 27 -0.94 -4.56 10.93
N LEU A 28 -0.78 -4.88 9.65
CA LEU A 28 -1.75 -5.66 8.88
C LEU A 28 -1.44 -7.16 8.88
N GLY A 29 -0.34 -7.59 9.50
CA GLY A 29 0.08 -9.00 9.46
C GLY A 29 0.48 -9.46 8.05
N MET A 30 0.96 -8.53 7.23
CA MET A 30 1.35 -8.77 5.84
C MET A 30 2.85 -8.65 5.68
N THR A 31 3.40 -9.17 4.58
CA THR A 31 4.78 -8.88 4.21
C THR A 31 4.88 -7.50 3.56
N GLN A 32 6.04 -6.86 3.70
CA GLN A 32 6.31 -5.57 3.06
C GLN A 32 6.27 -5.68 1.52
N SER A 33 6.69 -6.81 0.95
CA SER A 33 6.57 -7.09 -0.49
C SER A 33 5.12 -7.16 -0.96
N ALA A 34 4.22 -7.78 -0.19
CA ALA A 34 2.79 -7.83 -0.52
C ALA A 34 2.16 -6.42 -0.52
N ILE A 35 2.48 -5.59 0.47
CA ILE A 35 2.02 -4.19 0.50
C ILE A 35 2.56 -3.40 -0.71
N SER A 36 3.84 -3.54 -1.04
CA SER A 36 4.43 -2.87 -2.22
C SER A 36 3.75 -3.29 -3.52
N HIS A 37 3.43 -4.57 -3.68
CA HIS A 37 2.69 -5.06 -4.86
C HIS A 37 1.28 -4.47 -4.94
N ILE A 38 0.53 -4.47 -3.84
CA ILE A 38 -0.83 -3.91 -3.79
C ILE A 38 -0.81 -2.41 -4.09
N MET A 39 0.14 -1.69 -3.49
CA MET A 39 0.30 -0.27 -3.77
C MET A 39 0.58 0.01 -5.23
N ARG A 40 1.49 -0.74 -5.85
CA ARG A 40 1.79 -0.55 -7.28
C ARG A 40 0.58 -0.85 -8.18
N SER A 41 -0.25 -1.84 -7.82
CA SER A 41 -1.51 -2.11 -8.51
C SER A 41 -2.51 -0.96 -8.33
N LEU A 42 -2.62 -0.38 -7.14
CA LEU A 42 -3.46 0.78 -6.87
C LEU A 42 -3.00 2.03 -7.63
N GLU A 43 -1.70 2.28 -7.69
CA GLU A 43 -1.13 3.40 -8.46
C GLU A 43 -1.44 3.24 -9.95
N ALA A 44 -1.26 2.04 -10.50
CA ALA A 44 -1.58 1.74 -11.89
C ALA A 44 -3.09 1.86 -12.20
N ALA A 45 -3.95 1.54 -11.23
CA ALA A 45 -5.40 1.64 -11.38
C ALA A 45 -5.91 3.09 -11.33
N PHE A 46 -5.22 3.97 -10.59
CA PHE A 46 -5.74 5.30 -10.30
C PHE A 46 -4.94 6.46 -10.89
N ASP A 47 -3.76 6.29 -11.49
CA ASP A 47 -2.90 7.31 -12.17
C ASP A 47 -2.60 8.63 -11.39
N ILE A 48 -3.20 8.80 -10.20
CA ILE A 48 -3.20 10.03 -9.40
C ILE A 48 -2.55 9.76 -8.02
N ILE A 49 -2.59 8.52 -7.53
CA ILE A 49 -1.94 8.13 -6.28
C ILE A 49 -0.46 7.91 -6.59
N ARG A 50 0.38 8.87 -6.21
CA ARG A 50 1.84 8.76 -6.29
C ARG A 50 2.37 8.65 -4.87
N VAL A 51 2.36 7.45 -4.30
CA VAL A 51 2.73 7.22 -2.88
C VAL A 51 3.98 6.35 -2.79
N VAL A 52 4.18 5.38 -3.67
CA VAL A 52 5.34 4.47 -3.68
C VAL A 52 6.64 5.23 -3.95
N LEU A 53 6.61 6.26 -4.80
CA LEU A 53 7.82 7.00 -5.18
C LEU A 53 8.35 7.95 -4.09
N SER A 54 7.58 8.22 -3.02
CA SER A 54 8.07 9.02 -1.87
C SER A 54 8.71 8.17 -0.78
N PHE A 55 8.51 6.84 -0.79
CA PHE A 55 9.00 5.92 0.25
C PHE A 55 10.17 5.03 -0.18
N GLN A 56 10.53 4.99 -1.47
CA GLN A 56 11.73 4.29 -1.94
C GLN A 56 13.03 5.11 -1.85
N SER A 57 12.95 6.39 -1.44
CA SER A 57 14.11 7.30 -1.38
C SER A 57 14.70 7.49 0.02
N GLY A 58 14.37 6.63 0.99
CA GLY A 58 14.90 6.66 2.36
C GLY A 58 15.52 5.34 2.77
#